data_AF-A0A2H9QGD4-F1
#
_entry.id   AF-A0A2H9QGD4-F1
#
_cell.length_a   1.000
_cell.length_b   1.000
_cell.length_c   1.000
_cell.angle_alpha   90.00
_cell.angle_beta   90.00
_cell.angle_gamma   90.00
#
_symmetry.space_group_name_H-M   'P 1'
#
loop_
_entity.id
_entity.type
_entity.pdbx_description
1 polymer ?
#
loop_
_entity_poly.entity_id
_entity_poly.type
_entity_poly.pdbx_seq_one_letter_code
_entity_poly.pdbx_strand_id
1 'polypeptide(L)'
;MKKESTIKEIIEKAKEADSQNKKWHFHILGKNCKFNENKGKFEIVFESEKETLFSVFNEKPLKKAKKLADLMYGKNFLEEKGEGKKNKDFELILKKVKELEEKGIEWHHHHLHPDCIFNERKKMHAIVLESEGIYLTAFFDSKPMKDLIKIEKLFYKELKQ
;
A
#
# COMPACT_ATOMS: atom_id res chain seq x y z
N MET A 1 2.40 9.69 17.20
CA MET A 1 1.23 10.49 16.76
C MET A 1 1.45 10.85 15.30
N LYS A 2 0.44 10.65 14.43
CA LYS A 2 0.53 11.05 13.01
C LYS A 2 0.46 12.58 12.91
N LYS A 3 1.31 13.20 12.09
CA LYS A 3 1.33 14.65 11.87
C LYS A 3 0.85 14.97 10.45
N GLU A 4 -0.09 15.91 10.32
CA GLU A 4 -0.55 16.35 9.02
C GLU A 4 0.55 17.13 8.28
N SER A 5 0.65 16.92 6.98
CA SER A 5 1.69 17.46 6.11
C SER A 5 1.21 17.53 4.66
N THR A 6 1.92 18.29 3.83
CA THR A 6 1.64 18.32 2.39
C THR A 6 2.21 17.09 1.69
N ILE A 7 1.62 16.70 0.56
CA ILE A 7 2.22 15.64 -0.27
C ILE A 7 3.63 15.98 -0.76
N LYS A 8 3.93 17.27 -0.94
CA LYS A 8 5.26 17.72 -1.37
C LYS A 8 6.30 17.39 -0.30
N GLU A 9 6.01 17.75 0.96
CA GLU A 9 6.86 17.42 2.11
C GLU A 9 7.01 15.90 2.28
N ILE A 10 5.93 15.12 2.15
CA ILE A 10 6.01 13.65 2.21
C ILE A 10 6.96 13.09 1.13
N ILE A 11 6.87 13.59 -0.11
CA ILE A 11 7.76 13.16 -1.19
C ILE A 11 9.20 13.58 -0.92
N GLU A 12 9.44 14.77 -0.38
CA GLU A 12 10.77 15.23 0.01
C GLU A 12 11.37 14.36 1.12
N LYS A 13 10.58 13.99 2.12
CA LYS A 13 10.97 13.09 3.21
C LYS A 13 11.26 11.67 2.72
N ALA A 14 10.47 11.16 1.79
CA ALA A 14 10.72 9.88 1.15
C ALA A 14 12.08 9.89 0.40
N LYS A 15 12.36 10.95 -0.36
CA LYS A 15 13.66 11.12 -1.05
C LYS A 15 14.83 11.24 -0.07
N GLU A 16 14.65 11.99 1.01
CA GLU A 16 15.66 12.14 2.05
C GLU A 16 15.97 10.77 2.68
N ALA A 17 14.95 10.02 3.09
CA ALA A 17 15.11 8.69 3.66
C ALA A 17 15.79 7.72 2.69
N ASP A 18 15.36 7.72 1.42
CA ASP A 18 15.94 6.89 0.35
C ASP A 18 17.42 7.19 0.11
N SER A 19 17.79 8.47 -0.01
CA SER A 19 19.19 8.88 -0.20
C SER A 19 20.11 8.58 0.98
N GLN A 20 19.54 8.44 2.19
CA GLN A 20 20.26 8.08 3.40
C GLN A 20 20.18 6.58 3.71
N ASN A 21 19.61 5.77 2.80
CA ASN A 21 19.37 4.33 2.99
C ASN A 21 18.62 4.01 4.31
N LYS A 22 17.70 4.90 4.71
CA LYS A 22 16.87 4.73 5.90
C LYS A 22 15.60 3.97 5.55
N LYS A 23 15.09 3.21 6.51
CA LYS A 23 13.81 2.52 6.36
C LYS A 23 12.66 3.53 6.31
N TRP A 24 11.83 3.40 5.29
CA TRP A 24 10.58 4.12 5.18
C TRP A 24 9.58 3.28 4.38
N HIS A 25 8.30 3.53 4.60
CA HIS A 25 7.23 3.02 3.74
C HIS A 25 6.05 3.99 3.71
N PHE A 26 5.04 3.70 2.88
CA PHE A 26 3.83 4.51 2.81
C PHE A 26 2.59 3.64 2.58
N HIS A 27 1.43 4.21 2.87
CA HIS A 27 0.11 3.61 2.63
C HIS A 27 -0.82 4.60 1.93
N ILE A 28 -1.77 4.05 1.17
CA ILE A 28 -2.93 4.80 0.70
C ILE A 28 -4.13 4.32 1.52
N LEU A 29 -4.68 5.18 2.37
CA LEU A 29 -5.85 4.83 3.16
C LEU A 29 -7.11 5.27 2.41
N GLY A 30 -7.95 4.31 2.04
CA GLY A 30 -9.25 4.54 1.40
C GLY A 30 -10.26 5.23 2.32
N LYS A 31 -11.33 5.81 1.75
CA LYS A 31 -12.39 6.52 2.51
C LYS A 31 -13.01 5.69 3.64
N ASN A 32 -13.12 4.39 3.41
CA ASN A 32 -13.71 3.41 4.33
C ASN A 32 -12.66 2.45 4.93
N CYS A 33 -11.37 2.73 4.74
CA CYS A 33 -10.30 1.91 5.29
C CYS A 33 -10.37 1.85 6.82
N LYS A 34 -10.13 0.67 7.41
CA LYS A 34 -10.09 0.47 8.86
C LYS A 34 -9.04 1.34 9.54
N PHE A 35 -7.91 1.59 8.86
CA PHE A 35 -6.80 2.39 9.37
C PHE A 35 -6.97 3.91 9.19
N ASN A 36 -7.96 4.34 8.40
CA ASN A 36 -8.20 5.74 8.12
C ASN A 36 -9.04 6.40 9.21
N GLU A 37 -8.50 7.44 9.84
CA GLU A 37 -9.21 8.24 10.84
C GLU A 37 -10.04 9.36 10.18
N ASN A 38 -9.61 9.88 9.03
CA ASN A 38 -10.35 10.86 8.23
C ASN A 38 -11.38 10.19 7.31
N LYS A 39 -12.49 9.71 7.92
CA LYS A 39 -13.58 9.06 7.18
C LYS A 39 -14.12 9.94 6.04
N GLY A 40 -14.39 9.31 4.90
CA GLY A 40 -14.87 10.02 3.70
C GLY A 40 -13.80 10.73 2.87
N LYS A 41 -12.53 10.74 3.32
CA LYS A 41 -11.36 11.24 2.58
C LYS A 41 -10.35 10.12 2.33
N PHE A 42 -9.48 10.32 1.35
CA PHE A 42 -8.31 9.47 1.17
C PHE A 42 -7.12 10.06 1.93
N GLU A 43 -6.21 9.20 2.41
CA GLU A 43 -4.93 9.65 2.96
C GLU A 43 -3.76 9.00 2.24
N ILE A 44 -2.65 9.71 2.12
CA ILE A 44 -1.33 9.10 1.99
C ILE A 44 -0.65 9.24 3.34
N VAL A 45 -0.24 8.11 3.91
CA VAL A 45 0.52 8.06 5.17
C VAL A 45 1.94 7.64 4.85
N PHE A 46 2.92 8.42 5.30
CA PHE A 46 4.35 8.11 5.26
C PHE A 46 4.81 7.70 6.66
N GLU A 47 5.55 6.62 6.73
CA GLU A 47 6.15 6.12 7.97
C GLU A 47 7.66 5.99 7.79
N SER A 48 8.39 6.49 8.79
CA SER A 48 9.84 6.29 8.95
C SER A 48 10.14 5.98 10.42
N GLU A 49 11.41 5.68 10.73
CA GLU A 49 11.84 5.48 12.12
C GLU A 49 11.68 6.73 13.00
N LYS A 50 11.63 7.93 12.40
CA LYS A 50 11.60 9.20 13.14
C LYS A 50 10.21 9.82 13.24
N GLU A 51 9.44 9.70 12.17
CA GLU A 51 8.18 10.43 12.03
C GLU A 51 7.15 9.67 11.19
N THR A 52 5.88 9.95 11.49
CA THR A 52 4.74 9.53 10.68
C THR A 52 4.00 10.77 10.21
N LEU A 53 3.97 10.96 8.89
CA LEU A 53 3.31 12.09 8.23
C LEU A 53 2.09 11.61 7.46
N PHE A 54 1.07 12.45 7.32
CA PHE A 54 -0.07 12.14 6.45
C PHE A 54 -0.56 13.36 5.67
N SER A 55 -1.16 13.12 4.50
CA SER A 55 -1.79 14.15 3.67
C SER A 55 -3.16 13.66 3.21
N VAL A 56 -4.16 14.54 3.26
CA VAL A 56 -5.58 14.23 3.02
C VAL A 56 -6.00 14.64 1.61
N PHE A 57 -6.87 13.84 0.97
CA PHE A 57 -7.35 14.07 -0.39
C PHE A 57 -8.85 13.76 -0.53
N ASN A 58 -9.53 14.47 -1.43
CA ASN A 58 -10.93 14.20 -1.79
C ASN A 58 -11.08 13.01 -2.76
N GLU A 59 -10.06 12.80 -3.59
CA GLU A 59 -10.00 11.78 -4.64
C GLU A 59 -8.83 10.83 -4.40
N LYS A 60 -8.91 9.62 -4.96
CA LYS A 60 -7.88 8.58 -4.80
C LYS A 60 -6.55 9.09 -5.38
N PRO A 61 -5.50 9.30 -4.57
CA PRO A 61 -4.30 10.02 -4.99
C PRO A 61 -3.30 9.13 -5.77
N LEU A 62 -3.78 8.31 -6.72
CA LEU A 62 -3.00 7.28 -7.41
C LEU A 62 -1.73 7.82 -8.07
N LYS A 63 -1.79 8.95 -8.78
CA LYS A 63 -0.60 9.56 -9.42
C LYS A 63 0.47 9.98 -8.41
N LYS A 64 0.05 10.45 -7.23
CA LYS A 64 0.96 10.88 -6.15
C LYS A 64 1.57 9.65 -5.46
N ALA A 65 0.75 8.63 -5.20
CA ALA A 65 1.20 7.37 -4.63
C ALA A 65 2.16 6.62 -5.56
N LYS A 66 1.92 6.63 -6.88
CA LYS A 66 2.83 6.02 -7.87
C LYS A 66 4.23 6.62 -7.80
N LYS A 67 4.36 7.94 -7.57
CA LYS A 67 5.68 8.57 -7.38
C LYS A 67 6.44 8.03 -6.16
N LEU A 68 5.73 7.75 -5.07
CA LEU A 68 6.33 7.14 -3.87
C LEU A 68 6.67 5.67 -4.13
N ALA A 69 5.81 4.93 -4.81
CA ALA A 69 6.08 3.55 -5.23
C ALA A 69 7.32 3.47 -6.15
N ASP A 70 7.47 4.41 -7.08
CA ASP A 70 8.63 4.51 -7.98
C ASP A 70 9.93 4.77 -7.23
N LEU A 71 9.88 5.58 -6.16
CA LEU A 71 11.03 5.80 -5.28
C LEU A 71 11.38 4.52 -4.51
N MET A 72 10.38 3.85 -3.92
CA MET A 72 10.62 2.70 -3.03
C MET A 72 11.05 1.43 -3.77
N TYR A 73 10.44 1.14 -4.92
CA TYR A 73 10.61 -0.12 -5.63
C TYR A 73 11.35 0.06 -6.97
N GLY A 74 11.59 1.30 -7.40
CA GLY A 74 12.10 1.61 -8.73
C GLY A 74 10.99 1.76 -9.77
N LYS A 75 11.23 2.57 -10.81
CA LYS A 75 10.22 2.95 -11.83
C LYS A 75 9.57 1.76 -12.55
N ASN A 76 10.31 0.67 -12.72
CA ASN A 76 9.89 -0.49 -13.51
C ASN A 76 9.49 -1.70 -12.63
N PHE A 77 9.19 -1.49 -11.33
CA PHE A 77 8.86 -2.61 -10.43
C PHE A 77 7.63 -3.43 -10.89
N LEU A 78 6.70 -2.78 -11.61
CA LEU A 78 5.54 -3.45 -12.19
C LEU A 78 5.89 -4.30 -13.42
N GLU A 79 7.09 -4.24 -13.96
CA GLU A 79 7.50 -5.05 -15.13
C GLU A 79 8.18 -6.35 -14.71
N GLU A 80 8.56 -6.47 -13.44
CA GLU A 80 9.24 -7.65 -12.91
C GLU A 80 8.37 -8.91 -13.10
N LYS A 81 9.03 -9.98 -13.54
CA LYS A 81 8.45 -11.28 -13.86
C LYS A 81 9.02 -12.35 -12.92
N GLY A 82 8.19 -13.28 -12.51
CA GLY A 82 8.60 -14.45 -11.76
C GLY A 82 7.50 -14.96 -10.85
N GLU A 83 7.52 -16.27 -10.56
CA GLU A 83 6.55 -16.89 -9.66
C GLU A 83 7.09 -16.86 -8.22
N GLY A 84 6.27 -16.35 -7.30
CA GLY A 84 6.52 -16.41 -5.87
C GLY A 84 6.23 -17.80 -5.31
N LYS A 85 6.63 -18.04 -4.06
CA LYS A 85 6.18 -19.23 -3.34
C LYS A 85 4.66 -19.16 -3.20
N LYS A 86 3.96 -20.26 -3.48
CA LYS A 86 2.50 -20.32 -3.35
C LYS A 86 2.08 -19.99 -1.91
N ASN A 87 1.25 -18.97 -1.75
CA ASN A 87 0.59 -18.62 -0.49
C ASN A 87 -0.92 -18.70 -0.68
N LYS A 88 -1.59 -19.65 -0.01
CA LYS A 88 -3.02 -19.92 -0.20
C LYS A 88 -3.91 -18.73 0.16
N ASP A 89 -3.55 -18.00 1.21
CA ASP A 89 -4.31 -16.83 1.67
C ASP A 89 -4.20 -15.67 0.65
N PHE A 90 -3.01 -15.53 0.05
CA PHE A 90 -2.81 -14.53 -1.00
C PHE A 90 -3.53 -14.89 -2.30
N GLU A 91 -3.58 -16.17 -2.69
CA GLU A 91 -4.38 -16.60 -3.83
C GLU A 91 -5.89 -16.35 -3.60
N LEU A 92 -6.37 -16.50 -2.37
CA LEU A 92 -7.74 -16.11 -2.00
C LEU A 92 -7.96 -14.60 -2.16
N ILE A 93 -7.00 -13.77 -1.72
CA ILE A 93 -7.02 -12.32 -1.94
C ILE A 93 -7.13 -12.00 -3.43
N LEU A 94 -6.27 -12.58 -4.27
CA LEU A 94 -6.30 -12.32 -5.72
C LEU A 94 -7.61 -12.76 -6.37
N LYS A 95 -8.14 -13.92 -5.97
CA LYS A 95 -9.45 -14.38 -6.43
C LYS A 95 -10.53 -13.35 -6.05
N LYS A 96 -10.52 -12.88 -4.80
CA LYS A 96 -11.50 -11.91 -4.33
C LYS A 96 -11.39 -10.56 -5.03
N VAL A 97 -10.18 -10.06 -5.26
CA VAL A 97 -9.96 -8.84 -6.04
C VAL A 97 -10.61 -8.95 -7.42
N LYS A 98 -10.40 -10.05 -8.14
CA LYS A 98 -11.03 -10.26 -9.46
C LYS A 98 -12.57 -10.26 -9.38
N GLU A 99 -13.15 -10.96 -8.40
CA GLU A 99 -14.60 -10.97 -8.17
C GLU A 99 -15.15 -9.55 -7.88
N LEU A 100 -14.40 -8.72 -7.16
CA LEU A 100 -14.77 -7.34 -6.87
C LEU A 100 -14.68 -6.46 -8.12
N GLU A 101 -13.62 -6.61 -8.92
CA GLU A 101 -13.44 -5.90 -10.18
C GLU A 101 -14.54 -6.23 -11.20
N GLU A 102 -14.91 -7.51 -11.33
CA GLU A 102 -16.01 -7.96 -12.20
C GLU A 102 -17.36 -7.36 -11.80
N LYS A 103 -17.54 -7.08 -10.51
CA LYS A 103 -18.77 -6.48 -9.95
C LYS A 103 -18.71 -4.95 -9.88
N GLY A 104 -17.59 -4.34 -10.27
CA GLY A 104 -17.40 -2.88 -10.13
C GLY A 104 -17.38 -2.41 -8.67
N ILE A 105 -17.05 -3.28 -7.72
CA ILE A 105 -16.99 -2.94 -6.29
C ILE A 105 -15.62 -2.38 -5.96
N GLU A 106 -15.59 -1.24 -5.26
CA GLU A 106 -14.35 -0.60 -4.83
C GLU A 106 -13.58 -1.50 -3.84
N TRP A 107 -12.27 -1.58 -4.04
CA TRP A 107 -11.36 -2.29 -3.16
C TRP A 107 -10.04 -1.53 -3.04
N HIS A 108 -9.33 -1.78 -1.95
CA HIS A 108 -7.96 -1.32 -1.78
C HIS A 108 -7.16 -2.35 -1.00
N HIS A 109 -5.84 -2.26 -1.07
CA HIS A 109 -4.94 -3.15 -0.34
C HIS A 109 -3.89 -2.38 0.43
N HIS A 110 -3.27 -3.06 1.41
CA HIS A 110 -2.11 -2.55 2.14
C HIS A 110 -1.01 -3.58 2.12
N HIS A 111 0.23 -3.11 2.00
CA HIS A 111 1.41 -3.89 2.36
C HIS A 111 1.91 -3.43 3.72
N LEU A 112 1.65 -4.21 4.76
CA LEU A 112 2.08 -3.90 6.11
C LEU A 112 3.48 -4.49 6.35
N HIS A 113 4.48 -3.63 6.50
CA HIS A 113 5.82 -4.01 6.94
C HIS A 113 5.81 -4.51 8.40
N PRO A 114 6.74 -5.39 8.83
CA PRO A 114 6.89 -5.79 10.24
C PRO A 114 6.87 -4.64 11.26
N ASP A 115 7.48 -3.52 10.88
CA ASP A 115 7.62 -2.32 11.73
C ASP A 115 6.49 -1.29 11.52
N CYS A 116 5.54 -1.55 10.62
CA CYS A 116 4.44 -0.64 10.36
C CYS A 116 3.53 -0.49 11.59
N ILE A 117 3.07 0.72 11.85
CA ILE A 117 2.18 1.02 12.98
C ILE A 117 0.83 0.30 12.86
N PHE A 118 0.36 0.03 11.63
CA PHE A 118 -0.91 -0.66 11.38
C PHE A 118 -0.79 -2.19 11.42
N ASN A 119 0.44 -2.73 11.48
CA ASN A 119 0.64 -4.17 11.49
C ASN A 119 0.40 -4.75 12.89
N GLU A 120 -0.67 -5.53 13.05
CA GLU A 120 -1.02 -6.24 14.28
C GLU A 120 -0.04 -7.42 14.55
N ARG A 121 0.53 -8.04 13.51
CA ARG A 121 1.53 -9.11 13.63
C ARG A 121 2.94 -8.59 13.36
N LYS A 122 3.57 -8.07 14.42
CA LYS A 122 4.98 -7.67 14.38
C LYS A 122 5.87 -8.85 13.93
N LYS A 123 6.97 -8.55 13.23
CA LYS A 123 7.93 -9.49 12.62
C LYS A 123 7.49 -10.18 11.33
N MET A 124 6.24 -10.04 10.89
CA MET A 124 5.78 -10.58 9.60
C MET A 124 5.38 -9.46 8.67
N HIS A 125 5.53 -9.67 7.36
CA HIS A 125 4.85 -8.84 6.37
C HIS A 125 3.41 -9.32 6.23
N ALA A 126 2.50 -8.40 5.96
CA ALA A 126 1.12 -8.73 5.60
C ALA A 126 0.68 -8.02 4.33
N ILE A 127 -0.08 -8.70 3.49
CA ILE A 127 -0.91 -8.06 2.47
C ILE A 127 -2.35 -8.14 2.95
N VAL A 128 -2.99 -6.98 3.09
CA VAL A 128 -4.39 -6.86 3.51
C VAL A 128 -5.22 -6.41 2.31
N LEU A 129 -6.34 -7.08 2.07
CA LEU A 129 -7.39 -6.63 1.17
C LEU A 129 -8.55 -6.08 2.00
N GLU A 130 -9.01 -4.89 1.64
CA GLU A 130 -10.19 -4.27 2.21
C GLU A 130 -11.19 -3.92 1.10
N SER A 131 -12.46 -4.21 1.37
CA SER A 131 -13.62 -3.75 0.59
C SER A 131 -14.83 -3.71 1.53
N GLU A 132 -16.00 -3.30 1.05
CA GLU A 132 -17.22 -3.26 1.85
C GLU A 132 -17.53 -4.66 2.43
N GLY A 133 -17.46 -4.80 3.76
CA GLY A 133 -17.69 -6.07 4.45
C GLY A 133 -16.59 -7.12 4.26
N ILE A 134 -15.48 -6.80 3.62
CA ILE A 134 -14.38 -7.75 3.34
C ILE A 134 -13.09 -7.25 3.95
N TYR A 135 -12.47 -8.12 4.76
CA TYR A 135 -11.15 -7.91 5.33
C TYR A 135 -10.38 -9.23 5.28
N LEU A 136 -9.47 -9.37 4.32
CA LEU A 136 -8.64 -10.57 4.16
C LEU A 136 -7.18 -10.21 4.37
N THR A 137 -6.41 -11.12 4.95
CA THR A 137 -4.99 -10.90 5.22
C THR A 137 -4.18 -12.15 4.88
N ALA A 138 -3.07 -11.95 4.17
CA ALA A 138 -2.06 -12.97 3.93
C ALA A 138 -0.75 -12.55 4.59
N PHE A 139 -0.13 -13.47 5.35
CA PHE A 139 1.11 -13.22 6.07
C PHE A 139 2.32 -13.86 5.38
N PHE A 140 3.49 -13.23 5.54
CA PHE A 140 4.74 -13.64 4.92
C PHE A 140 5.93 -13.40 5.85
N ASP A 141 6.87 -14.34 5.89
CA ASP A 141 8.09 -14.24 6.72
C ASP A 141 9.12 -13.26 6.14
N SER A 142 9.02 -12.96 4.84
CA SER A 142 9.89 -12.03 4.12
C SER A 142 9.06 -11.13 3.22
N LYS A 143 9.63 -9.99 2.79
CA LYS A 143 8.96 -9.05 1.87
C LYS A 143 8.45 -9.78 0.62
N PRO A 144 7.13 -9.86 0.39
CA PRO A 144 6.55 -10.72 -0.64
C PRO A 144 6.52 -10.01 -1.99
N MET A 145 7.68 -9.62 -2.52
CA MET A 145 7.78 -8.74 -3.70
C MET A 145 6.96 -9.24 -4.89
N LYS A 146 7.04 -10.53 -5.21
CA LYS A 146 6.32 -11.11 -6.36
C LYS A 146 4.80 -11.06 -6.20
N ASP A 147 4.29 -11.29 -4.99
CA ASP A 147 2.86 -11.23 -4.70
C ASP A 147 2.38 -9.79 -4.62
N LEU A 148 3.18 -8.90 -4.02
CA LEU A 148 2.94 -7.47 -4.03
C LEU A 148 2.82 -6.93 -5.46
N ILE A 149 3.74 -7.28 -6.36
CA ILE A 149 3.67 -6.87 -7.77
C ILE A 149 2.37 -7.32 -8.44
N LYS A 150 1.87 -8.52 -8.15
CA LYS A 150 0.61 -9.03 -8.75
C LYS A 150 -0.58 -8.15 -8.35
N ILE A 151 -0.72 -7.80 -7.07
CA ILE A 151 -1.85 -6.98 -6.60
C ILE A 151 -1.68 -5.51 -6.98
N GLU A 152 -0.46 -4.96 -6.96
CA GLU A 152 -0.14 -3.59 -7.37
C GLU A 152 -0.44 -3.35 -8.86
N LYS A 153 -0.23 -4.36 -9.72
CA LYS A 153 -0.62 -4.31 -11.15
C LYS A 153 -2.12 -4.10 -11.32
N LEU A 154 -2.93 -4.75 -10.49
CA LEU A 154 -4.40 -4.58 -10.50
C LEU A 154 -4.77 -3.22 -9.93
N PHE A 155 -4.15 -2.82 -8.82
CA PHE A 155 -4.46 -1.57 -8.14
C PHE A 155 -4.15 -0.32 -8.96
N TYR A 156 -3.02 -0.31 -9.68
CA TYR A 156 -2.62 0.81 -10.55
C TYR A 156 -3.09 0.67 -12.00
N LYS A 157 -3.97 -0.29 -12.32
CA LYS A 157 -4.44 -0.49 -13.71
C LYS A 157 -5.10 0.76 -14.30
N GLU A 158 -5.78 1.54 -13.48
CA GLU A 158 -6.49 2.77 -13.88
C GLU A 158 -5.55 3.92 -14.26
N LEU A 159 -4.26 3.86 -13.88
CA LEU A 159 -3.26 4.83 -14.32
C LEU A 159 -2.73 4.54 -15.74
N LYS A 160 -3.11 3.42 -16.36
CA LYS A 160 -2.67 3.03 -17.71
C LYS A 160 -3.62 3.48 -18.83
N GLN A 161 -4.59 4.35 -18.52
CA GLN A 161 -5.45 5.02 -19.51
C GLN A 161 -5.06 6.50 -19.58
#